data_AF-A0A522DNR7-F1
#
_entry.id   AF-A0A522DNR7-F1
#
_cell.length_a   1.000
_cell.length_b   1.000
_cell.length_c   1.000
_cell.angle_alpha   90.00
_cell.angle_beta   90.00
_cell.angle_gamma   90.00
#
_symmetry.space_group_name_H-M   'P 1'
#
loop_
_entity.id
_entity.type
_entity.pdbx_description
1 polymer ?
#
loop_
_entity_poly.entity_id
_entity_poly.type
_entity_poly.pdbx_seq_one_letter_code
_entity_poly.pdbx_strand_id
1 'polypeptide(L)'
;MRTRDKLAIELRKIAVQASAANAAKYEAFAARAETGEFDDYADTYVCPITQLYSELMATGFTKFAARVANGEFDATKEESDEWARSPSGQEAAKNLSPEMRKVLGLDLMN
;
A
#
# COMPACT_ATOMS: atom_id res chain seq x y z
N MET A 1 6.32 -8.18 -9.42
CA MET A 1 5.59 -8.59 -8.20
C MET A 1 4.87 -7.35 -7.72
N ARG A 2 3.56 -7.41 -7.46
CA ARG A 2 2.80 -6.25 -6.95
C ARG A 2 3.21 -5.98 -5.50
N THR A 3 3.01 -4.77 -5.04
CA THR A 3 3.44 -4.36 -3.70
C THR A 3 2.67 -5.09 -2.60
N ARG A 4 1.36 -5.29 -2.77
CA ARG A 4 0.56 -6.20 -1.93
C ARG A 4 1.14 -7.61 -1.79
N ASP A 5 1.60 -8.21 -2.88
CA ASP A 5 2.13 -9.57 -2.87
C ASP A 5 3.43 -9.62 -2.06
N LYS A 6 4.31 -8.62 -2.28
CA LYS A 6 5.55 -8.45 -1.51
C LYS A 6 5.25 -8.31 -0.03
N LEU A 7 4.33 -7.43 0.34
CA LEU A 7 3.93 -7.19 1.73
C LEU A 7 3.42 -8.47 2.39
N ALA A 8 2.49 -9.17 1.74
CA ALA A 8 1.95 -10.43 2.25
C ALA A 8 3.04 -11.50 2.44
N ILE A 9 3.93 -11.68 1.45
CA ILE A 9 5.05 -12.63 1.55
C ILE A 9 5.95 -12.30 2.73
N GLU A 10 6.31 -11.02 2.92
CA GLU A 10 7.20 -10.61 4.01
C GLU A 10 6.54 -10.76 5.39
N LEU A 11 5.25 -10.51 5.51
CA LEU A 11 4.49 -10.77 6.73
C LEU A 11 4.48 -12.26 7.08
N ARG A 12 4.23 -13.15 6.10
CA ARG A 12 4.25 -14.61 6.31
C ARG A 12 5.62 -15.15 6.67
N LYS A 13 6.69 -14.63 6.05
CA LYS A 13 8.07 -15.01 6.41
C LYS A 13 8.36 -14.78 7.89
N ILE A 14 7.81 -13.70 8.46
CA ILE A 14 7.97 -13.39 9.89
C ILE A 14 7.02 -14.24 10.74
N ALA A 15 5.80 -14.52 10.25
CA ALA A 15 4.86 -15.40 10.94
C ALA A 15 5.49 -16.76 11.26
N VAL A 16 6.22 -17.36 10.31
CA VAL A 16 6.93 -18.65 10.48
C VAL A 16 7.96 -18.61 11.62
N GLN A 17 8.54 -17.44 11.91
CA GLN A 17 9.59 -17.26 12.93
C GLN A 17 9.04 -16.76 14.27
N ALA A 18 7.77 -16.33 14.31
CA ALA A 18 7.15 -15.73 15.47
C ALA A 18 6.60 -16.79 16.44
N SER A 19 6.30 -16.37 17.68
CA SER A 19 5.49 -17.19 18.57
C SER A 19 4.10 -17.43 17.98
N ALA A 20 3.44 -18.54 18.30
CA ALA A 20 2.14 -18.91 17.73
C ALA A 20 1.10 -17.77 17.78
N ALA A 21 1.04 -17.04 18.89
CA ALA A 21 0.13 -15.91 19.05
C ALA A 21 0.46 -14.73 18.10
N ASN A 22 1.74 -14.44 17.86
CA ASN A 22 2.15 -13.38 16.94
C ASN A 22 2.09 -13.85 15.48
N ALA A 23 2.39 -15.12 15.21
CA ALA A 23 2.26 -15.73 13.89
C ALA A 23 0.84 -15.58 13.35
N ALA A 24 -0.18 -15.88 14.16
CA ALA A 24 -1.58 -15.70 13.78
C ALA A 24 -1.92 -14.24 13.41
N LYS A 25 -1.33 -13.25 14.10
CA LYS A 25 -1.53 -11.83 13.79
C LYS A 25 -0.83 -11.42 12.51
N TYR A 26 0.41 -11.86 12.29
CA TYR A 26 1.12 -11.61 11.03
C TYR A 26 0.41 -12.25 9.83
N GLU A 27 -0.12 -13.47 9.98
CA GLU A 27 -0.95 -14.10 8.94
C GLU A 27 -2.24 -13.33 8.66
N ALA A 28 -2.89 -12.79 9.69
CA ALA A 28 -4.07 -11.96 9.51
C ALA A 28 -3.75 -10.67 8.72
N PHE A 29 -2.62 -10.02 9.02
CA PHE A 29 -2.13 -8.89 8.21
C PHE A 29 -1.78 -9.33 6.78
N ALA A 30 -1.16 -10.49 6.60
CA ALA A 30 -0.78 -10.98 5.28
C ALA A 30 -2.01 -11.24 4.40
N ALA A 31 -3.05 -11.86 4.96
CA ALA A 31 -4.30 -12.13 4.25
C ALA A 31 -4.98 -10.83 3.80
N ARG A 32 -4.99 -9.80 4.66
CA ARG A 32 -5.51 -8.47 4.32
C ARG A 32 -4.67 -7.79 3.24
N ALA A 33 -3.34 -7.83 3.38
CA ALA A 33 -2.42 -7.30 2.38
C ALA A 33 -2.65 -7.89 0.98
N GLU A 34 -2.86 -9.21 0.85
CA GLU A 34 -3.11 -9.86 -0.46
C GLU A 34 -4.33 -9.33 -1.20
N THR A 35 -5.33 -8.82 -0.48
CA THR A 35 -6.52 -8.21 -1.09
C THR A 35 -6.23 -6.84 -1.70
N GLY A 36 -5.07 -6.24 -1.40
CA GLY A 36 -4.73 -4.86 -1.74
C GLY A 36 -5.24 -3.83 -0.73
N GLU A 37 -5.71 -4.27 0.45
CA GLU A 37 -6.28 -3.38 1.48
C GLU A 37 -5.34 -2.23 1.88
N PHE A 38 -4.03 -2.48 1.82
CA PHE A 38 -2.99 -1.52 2.20
C PHE A 38 -2.23 -0.93 1.01
N ASP A 39 -2.67 -1.15 -0.23
CA ASP A 39 -2.05 -0.55 -1.41
C ASP A 39 -2.25 0.97 -1.38
N ASP A 40 -1.23 1.75 -1.75
CA ASP A 40 -1.29 3.23 -1.70
C ASP A 40 -2.44 3.85 -2.50
N TYR A 41 -2.91 3.14 -3.52
CA TYR A 41 -4.00 3.55 -4.41
C TYR A 41 -5.34 2.86 -4.10
N ALA A 42 -5.46 2.16 -2.97
CA ALA A 42 -6.70 1.55 -2.53
C ALA A 42 -7.64 2.58 -1.88
N ASP A 43 -8.94 2.48 -2.17
CA ASP A 43 -9.96 3.39 -1.63
C ASP A 43 -10.44 3.00 -0.21
N THR A 44 -9.93 1.90 0.38
CA THR A 44 -10.37 1.40 1.69
C THR A 44 -10.07 2.38 2.82
N TYR A 45 -8.94 3.09 2.74
CA TYR A 45 -8.51 4.08 3.73
C TYR A 45 -8.02 5.35 3.04
N VAL A 46 -8.07 6.49 3.75
CA VAL A 46 -7.53 7.77 3.23
C VAL A 46 -6.02 7.68 2.99
N CYS A 47 -5.30 6.93 3.83
CA CYS A 47 -3.88 6.65 3.65
C CYS A 47 -3.60 5.19 4.09
N PRO A 48 -3.75 4.22 3.16
CA PRO A 48 -3.69 2.79 3.48
C PRO A 48 -2.38 2.34 4.15
N ILE A 49 -1.24 2.83 3.66
CA ILE A 49 0.07 2.48 4.23
C ILE A 49 0.26 3.04 5.65
N THR A 50 -0.31 4.21 5.94
CA THR A 50 -0.30 4.80 7.29
C THR A 50 -1.24 4.05 8.24
N GLN A 51 -2.36 3.55 7.73
CA GLN A 51 -3.25 2.67 8.48
C GLN A 51 -2.52 1.38 8.88
N LEU A 52 -1.83 0.72 7.94
CA LEU A 52 -1.00 -0.45 8.23
C LEU A 52 0.06 -0.16 9.30
N TYR A 53 0.81 0.94 9.16
CA TYR A 53 1.80 1.35 10.15
C TYR A 53 1.19 1.47 11.55
N SER A 54 0.06 2.16 11.66
CA SER A 54 -0.62 2.41 12.93
C SER A 54 -1.08 1.11 13.60
N GLU A 55 -1.63 0.18 12.82
CA GLU A 55 -2.07 -1.12 13.31
C GLU A 55 -0.88 -2.00 13.75
N LEU A 56 0.22 -2.02 12.99
CA LEU A 56 1.44 -2.73 13.38
C LEU A 56 2.03 -2.18 14.68
N MET A 57 2.04 -0.85 14.84
CA MET A 57 2.49 -0.18 16.06
C MET A 57 1.62 -0.54 17.25
N ALA A 58 0.29 -0.49 17.10
CA ALA A 58 -0.66 -0.88 18.15
C ALA A 58 -0.51 -2.36 18.56
N THR A 59 -0.07 -3.21 17.63
CA THR A 59 0.18 -4.64 17.87
C THR A 59 1.56 -4.91 18.50
N GLY A 60 2.43 -3.89 18.57
CA GLY A 60 3.81 -4.00 19.05
C GLY A 60 4.81 -4.52 18.00
N PHE A 61 4.42 -4.59 16.72
CA PHE A 61 5.26 -5.06 15.61
C PHE A 61 6.16 -3.95 15.05
N THR A 62 6.83 -3.23 15.95
CA THR A 62 7.57 -1.98 15.67
C THR A 62 8.67 -2.15 14.62
N LYS A 63 9.33 -3.31 14.56
CA LYS A 63 10.35 -3.60 13.54
C LYS A 63 9.77 -3.67 12.13
N PHE A 64 8.59 -4.30 11.97
CA PHE A 64 7.94 -4.35 10.67
C PHE A 64 7.31 -3.01 10.32
N ALA A 65 6.73 -2.31 11.30
CA ALA A 65 6.23 -0.95 11.13
C ALA A 65 7.33 0.00 10.61
N ALA A 66 8.57 -0.14 11.09
CA ALA A 66 9.69 0.65 10.59
C ALA A 66 10.00 0.38 9.10
N ARG A 67 9.84 -0.85 8.62
CA ARG A 67 10.00 -1.19 7.19
C ARG A 67 8.93 -0.51 6.34
N VAL A 68 7.68 -0.55 6.81
CA VAL A 68 6.55 0.18 6.20
C VAL A 68 6.84 1.67 6.15
N ALA A 69 7.25 2.28 7.28
CA ALA A 69 7.56 3.70 7.35
C ALA A 69 8.76 4.13 6.47
N ASN A 70 9.66 3.21 6.14
CA ASN A 70 10.79 3.46 5.25
C ASN A 70 10.44 3.31 3.76
N GLY A 71 9.16 3.10 3.44
CA GLY A 71 8.67 2.98 2.07
C GLY A 71 9.00 1.65 1.39
N GLU A 72 9.30 0.59 2.17
CA GLU A 72 9.62 -0.71 1.58
C GLU A 72 8.43 -1.30 0.78
N PHE A 73 7.21 -0.89 1.12
CA PHE A 73 5.97 -1.35 0.53
C PHE A 73 5.16 -0.20 -0.05
N ASP A 74 5.84 0.86 -0.51
CA ASP A 74 5.19 1.92 -1.30
C ASP A 74 4.98 1.43 -2.74
N ALA A 75 3.94 1.96 -3.38
CA ALA A 75 3.59 1.61 -4.75
C ALA A 75 4.74 1.89 -5.73
N THR A 76 4.90 1.00 -6.72
CA THR A 76 5.87 1.22 -7.78
C THR A 76 5.37 2.26 -8.78
N LYS A 77 6.27 2.74 -9.65
CA LYS A 77 5.89 3.65 -10.74
C LYS A 77 4.83 3.02 -11.66
N GLU A 78 4.92 1.73 -11.91
CA GLU A 78 3.97 1.01 -12.75
C GLU A 78 2.58 0.94 -12.11
N GLU A 79 2.51 0.72 -10.80
CA GLU A 79 1.25 0.74 -10.04
C GLU A 79 0.66 2.16 -10.01
N SER A 80 1.51 3.18 -9.88
CA SER A 80 1.13 4.59 -10.01
C SER A 80 0.55 4.92 -11.39
N ASP A 81 1.19 4.46 -12.46
CA ASP A 81 0.72 4.68 -13.84
C ASP A 81 -0.56 3.90 -14.16
N GLU A 82 -0.75 2.73 -13.56
CA GLU A 82 -2.00 1.98 -13.63
C GLU A 82 -3.14 2.75 -12.95
N TRP A 83 -2.92 3.25 -11.74
CA TRP A 83 -3.89 4.10 -11.05
C TRP A 83 -4.17 5.39 -11.82
N ALA A 84 -3.16 6.07 -12.35
CA ALA A 84 -3.33 7.30 -13.10
C ALA A 84 -4.25 7.12 -14.32
N ARG A 85 -4.27 5.91 -14.91
CA ARG A 85 -5.14 5.54 -16.03
C ARG A 85 -6.50 5.01 -15.63
N SER A 86 -6.70 4.73 -14.35
CA SER A 86 -7.98 4.27 -13.81
C SER A 86 -9.02 5.39 -13.78
N PRO A 87 -10.33 5.07 -13.66
CA PRO A 87 -11.36 6.09 -13.51
C PRO A 87 -11.13 7.06 -12.34
N SER A 88 -10.63 6.57 -11.20
CA SER A 88 -10.38 7.42 -10.02
C SER A 88 -9.18 8.35 -10.23
N GLY A 89 -8.09 7.84 -10.80
CA GLY A 89 -6.92 8.66 -11.17
C GLY A 89 -7.25 9.73 -12.21
N GLN A 90 -8.07 9.37 -13.22
CA GLN A 90 -8.54 10.31 -14.23
C GLN A 90 -9.46 11.39 -13.64
N GLU A 91 -10.35 11.02 -12.71
CA GLU A 91 -11.21 11.99 -12.03
C GLU A 91 -10.40 12.93 -11.13
N ALA A 92 -9.39 12.41 -10.41
CA ALA A 92 -8.45 13.24 -9.66
C ALA A 92 -7.71 14.22 -10.59
N ALA A 93 -7.23 13.77 -11.75
CA ALA A 93 -6.52 14.59 -12.72
C ALA A 93 -7.38 15.73 -13.29
N LYS A 94 -8.69 15.55 -13.47
CA LYS A 94 -9.61 16.61 -13.95
C LYS A 94 -9.69 17.81 -13.02
N ASN A 95 -9.42 17.63 -11.74
CA ASN A 95 -9.42 18.70 -10.74
C ASN A 95 -8.13 19.55 -10.76
N LEU A 96 -7.17 19.22 -11.63
CA LEU A 96 -5.89 19.89 -11.74
C LEU A 96 -5.80 20.73 -13.02
N SER A 97 -5.09 21.87 -12.94
CA SER A 97 -4.81 22.68 -14.12
C SER A 97 -4.00 21.89 -15.16
N PRO A 98 -4.05 22.26 -16.46
CA PRO A 98 -3.22 21.64 -17.48
C PRO A 98 -1.71 21.65 -17.13
N GLU A 99 -1.22 22.75 -16.55
CA GLU A 99 0.17 22.89 -16.15
C GLU A 99 0.52 21.93 -15.00
N MET A 100 -0.36 21.80 -14.00
CA MET A 100 -0.17 20.85 -12.89
C MET A 100 -0.16 19.41 -13.38
N ARG A 101 -1.09 19.02 -14.27
CA ARG A 101 -1.10 17.68 -14.87
C ARG A 101 0.18 17.37 -15.62
N LYS A 102 0.70 18.33 -16.40
CA LYS A 102 1.96 18.17 -17.12
C LYS A 102 3.15 17.95 -16.19
N VAL A 103 3.22 18.67 -15.07
CA VAL A 103 4.29 18.51 -14.07
C VAL A 103 4.20 17.15 -13.38
N LEU A 104 2.98 16.68 -13.10
CA LEU A 104 2.72 15.44 -12.36
C LEU A 104 2.62 14.19 -13.25
N GLY A 105 2.62 14.34 -14.59
CA GLY A 105 2.46 13.22 -15.53
C GLY A 105 1.06 12.60 -15.54
N LEU A 106 0.02 13.37 -15.20
CA LEU A 106 -1.37 12.92 -15.11
C LEU A 106 -2.17 13.35 -16.35
N ASP A 107 -1.86 12.76 -17.50
CA ASP A 107 -2.55 13.03 -18.75
C ASP A 107 -3.99 12.48 -18.72
N LEU A 108 -4.92 13.26 -19.28
CA LEU A 108 -6.30 12.81 -19.45
C LEU A 108 -6.40 11.94 -20.71
N MET A 109 -7.09 10.81 -20.58
CA MET A 109 -7.40 9.90 -21.67
C MET A 109 -8.71 10.35 -22.33
N ASN A 110 -8.57 11.26 -23.31
CA ASN A 110 -9.68 11.82 -24.07
C ASN A 110 -10.02 10.96 -25.28
#